data_AF-E3MXC1-F1
#
_entry.id   AF-E3MXC1-F1
#
_cell.length_a   1.000
_cell.length_b   1.000
_cell.length_c   1.000
_cell.angle_alpha   90.00
_cell.angle_beta   90.00
_cell.angle_gamma   90.00
#
_symmetry.space_group_name_H-M   'P 1'
#
loop_
_entity.id
_entity.type
_entity.pdbx_description
1 polymer ?
#
loop_
_entity_poly.entity_id
_entity_poly.type
_entity_poly.pdbx_seq_one_letter_code
_entity_poly.pdbx_strand_id
1 'polypeptide(L)'
;MLSTLALKYCHQILYDPKFFIRKEFKFKKLPIIVRMLIIQLMDPAERLQYKKRTLIQNTALAINKMSDVFKMDGLEMVFTKVTPSLIRLKDIFSNDTFKSSWNKITLHEIVFNSKIVNFFLNMADLRKEFHIFGCDMPLDFKHENAFKFRTNDYGDARWVTLSDMIKIRGVENVTLGRTTLTSNNVRRFIYRWINCQEDMFLWMQIRAMEIIQLEGLFNELVVLEVNENPPNSGYFTLAKSISRAHKLLFIDYKFNVVVLSAWKPYDNADRYGNIEEKFKNVYEIMELLEKEKTLEKEFEETTDVTKQREYSNQIQKLERKIHELGVVYRDGRATI
;
A
#
# COMPACT_ATOMS: atom_id res chain seq x y z
N MET A 1 4.37 -34.25 20.12
CA MET A 1 5.68 -33.60 20.31
C MET A 1 6.42 -33.25 19.01
N LEU A 2 6.19 -33.95 17.89
CA LEU A 2 6.76 -33.61 16.57
C LEU A 2 6.15 -32.36 15.89
N SER A 3 4.97 -31.92 16.32
CA SER A 3 4.24 -30.80 15.72
C SER A 3 4.90 -29.44 15.99
N THR A 4 5.33 -29.17 17.22
CA THR A 4 5.83 -27.85 17.62
C THR A 4 7.23 -27.54 17.09
N LEU A 5 8.10 -28.55 16.99
CA LEU A 5 9.47 -28.38 16.47
C LEU A 5 9.48 -28.25 14.93
N ALA A 6 8.60 -28.98 14.23
CA ALA A 6 8.42 -28.84 12.78
C ALA A 6 7.82 -27.47 12.42
N LEU A 7 6.85 -26.96 13.20
CA LEU A 7 6.29 -25.62 13.04
C LEU A 7 7.32 -24.51 13.26
N LYS A 8 8.19 -24.64 14.27
CA LYS A 8 9.27 -23.66 14.54
C LYS A 8 10.29 -23.59 13.39
N TYR A 9 10.58 -24.73 12.76
CA TYR A 9 11.44 -24.81 11.58
C TYR A 9 10.75 -24.30 10.30
N CYS A 10 9.48 -24.59 10.06
CA CYS A 10 8.75 -24.04 8.92
C CYS A 10 8.65 -22.51 8.96
N HIS A 11 8.45 -21.92 10.14
CA HIS A 11 8.48 -20.46 10.32
C HIS A 11 9.90 -19.87 10.13
N GLN A 12 10.96 -20.50 10.64
CA GLN A 12 12.34 -20.03 10.44
C GLN A 12 12.85 -20.21 9.00
N ILE A 13 12.36 -21.21 8.26
CA ILE A 13 12.74 -21.45 6.86
C ILE A 13 12.04 -20.49 5.89
N LEU A 14 10.89 -19.92 6.29
CA LEU A 14 10.22 -18.86 5.55
C LEU A 14 10.76 -17.45 5.86
N TYR A 15 11.58 -17.29 6.89
CA TYR A 15 12.30 -16.04 7.15
C TYR A 15 13.69 -16.32 7.75
N ASP A 16 14.68 -16.57 6.88
CA ASP A 16 16.10 -16.53 7.21
C ASP A 16 16.78 -15.41 6.40
N PRO A 17 17.33 -14.36 7.05
CA PRO A 17 18.02 -13.26 6.37
C PRO A 17 19.23 -13.69 5.51
N LYS A 18 19.70 -14.94 5.66
CA LYS A 18 20.85 -15.50 4.93
C LYS A 18 20.49 -16.46 3.80
N PHE A 19 19.22 -16.83 3.60
CA PHE A 19 18.82 -17.72 2.49
C PHE A 19 18.17 -16.96 1.33
N PHE A 20 19.00 -16.28 0.56
CA PHE A 20 18.64 -15.89 -0.81
C PHE A 20 18.45 -17.17 -1.65
N ILE A 21 17.21 -17.42 -2.09
CA ILE A 21 16.81 -18.59 -2.87
C ILE A 21 17.69 -18.72 -4.14
N ARG A 22 18.65 -19.66 -4.08
CA ARG A 22 19.46 -20.11 -5.22
C ARG A 22 18.69 -21.14 -6.05
N LYS A 23 18.45 -20.81 -7.33
CA LYS A 23 18.16 -21.69 -8.47
C LYS A 23 17.05 -22.76 -8.25
N GLU A 24 15.91 -22.54 -8.91
CA GLU A 24 14.87 -23.53 -9.22
C GLU A 24 14.29 -24.28 -8.01
N PHE A 25 12.98 -24.12 -7.78
CA PHE A 25 12.20 -24.85 -6.79
C PHE A 25 12.23 -26.36 -7.09
N LYS A 26 13.26 -27.07 -6.61
CA LYS A 26 13.38 -28.53 -6.70
C LYS A 26 12.99 -29.11 -5.35
N PHE A 27 11.98 -29.98 -5.28
CA PHE A 27 11.57 -30.66 -4.04
C PHE A 27 12.76 -31.30 -3.30
N LYS A 28 13.77 -31.82 -4.03
CA LYS A 28 15.04 -32.35 -3.49
C LYS A 28 15.89 -31.33 -2.71
N LYS A 29 15.60 -30.03 -2.78
CA LYS A 29 16.28 -28.95 -2.07
C LYS A 29 15.50 -28.45 -0.85
N LEU A 30 14.28 -28.92 -0.62
CA LEU A 30 13.56 -28.64 0.63
C LEU A 30 14.35 -29.23 1.81
N PRO A 31 14.28 -28.61 3.00
CA PRO A 31 14.80 -29.23 4.21
C PRO A 31 14.23 -30.65 4.37
N ILE A 32 15.08 -31.59 4.83
CA ILE A 32 14.74 -33.02 4.87
C ILE A 32 13.44 -33.26 5.65
N ILE A 33 13.22 -32.50 6.74
CA ILE A 33 12.02 -32.56 7.58
C ILE A 33 10.75 -32.22 6.78
N VAL A 34 10.79 -31.18 5.94
CA VAL A 34 9.65 -30.76 5.11
C VAL A 34 9.36 -31.82 4.04
N ARG A 35 10.40 -32.40 3.42
CA ARG A 35 10.22 -33.51 2.48
C ARG A 35 9.62 -34.74 3.13
N MET A 36 10.08 -35.09 4.33
CA MET A 36 9.58 -36.23 5.09
C MET A 36 8.11 -36.03 5.46
N LEU A 37 7.72 -34.83 5.89
CA LEU A 37 6.33 -34.48 6.16
C LEU A 37 5.46 -34.66 4.91
N ILE A 38 5.88 -34.10 3.76
CA ILE A 38 5.11 -34.21 2.51
C ILE A 38 5.01 -35.68 2.05
N ILE A 39 6.08 -36.46 2.16
CA ILE A 39 6.06 -37.89 1.81
C ILE A 39 5.14 -38.68 2.76
N GLN A 40 5.09 -38.33 4.04
CA GLN A 40 4.18 -38.94 5.01
C GLN A 40 2.71 -38.64 4.68
N LEU A 41 2.42 -37.44 4.15
CA LEU A 41 1.08 -37.02 3.70
C LEU A 41 0.66 -37.59 2.33
N MET A 42 1.60 -38.19 1.59
CA MET A 42 1.32 -38.87 0.33
C MET A 42 0.79 -40.29 0.58
N ASP A 43 -0.25 -40.67 -0.16
CA ASP A 43 -0.71 -42.06 -0.21
C ASP A 43 0.29 -42.96 -1.00
N PRO A 44 0.18 -44.29 -0.91
CA PRO A 44 1.10 -45.19 -1.60
C PRO A 44 1.12 -45.02 -3.13
N ALA A 45 -0.02 -44.74 -3.76
CA ALA A 45 -0.12 -44.54 -5.21
C ALA A 45 0.57 -43.23 -5.64
N GLU A 46 0.43 -42.17 -4.85
CA GLU A 46 1.13 -40.89 -5.02
C GLU A 46 2.65 -41.06 -4.92
N ARG A 47 3.14 -41.84 -3.94
CA ARG A 47 4.57 -42.16 -3.78
C ARG A 47 5.14 -42.92 -4.98
N LEU A 48 4.35 -43.84 -5.55
CA LEU A 48 4.70 -44.59 -6.76
C LEU A 48 4.79 -43.69 -8.01
N GLN A 49 3.87 -42.72 -8.14
CA GLN A 49 3.85 -41.80 -9.27
C GLN A 49 4.81 -40.61 -9.12
N TYR A 50 5.26 -40.30 -7.91
CA TYR A 50 6.12 -39.15 -7.61
C TYR A 50 7.36 -39.07 -8.52
N LYS A 51 8.03 -40.20 -8.77
CA LYS A 51 9.22 -40.27 -9.66
C LYS A 51 8.90 -40.06 -11.14
N LYS A 52 7.62 -40.23 -11.55
CA LYS A 52 7.16 -40.10 -12.94
C LYS A 52 6.59 -38.71 -13.25
N ARG A 53 6.23 -37.93 -12.23
CA ARG A 53 5.64 -36.59 -12.37
C ARG A 53 6.68 -35.53 -12.70
N THR A 54 6.23 -34.50 -13.43
CA THR A 54 7.06 -33.30 -13.66
C THR A 54 7.31 -32.56 -12.35
N LEU A 55 8.32 -31.69 -12.36
CA LEU A 55 8.63 -30.88 -11.18
C LEU A 55 7.46 -29.98 -10.77
N ILE A 56 6.70 -29.45 -11.73
CA ILE A 56 5.54 -28.59 -11.48
C ILE A 56 4.44 -29.41 -10.80
N GLN A 57 4.09 -30.58 -11.32
CA GLN A 57 3.08 -31.47 -10.73
C GLN A 57 3.44 -31.91 -9.31
N ASN A 58 4.72 -32.26 -9.08
CA ASN A 58 5.19 -32.63 -7.75
C ASN A 58 5.16 -31.46 -6.76
N THR A 59 5.42 -30.24 -7.23
CA THR A 59 5.37 -29.05 -6.38
C THR A 59 3.92 -28.64 -6.09
N ALA A 60 3.03 -28.72 -7.07
CA ALA A 60 1.59 -28.49 -6.87
C ALA A 60 1.00 -29.47 -5.83
N LEU A 61 1.33 -30.76 -5.92
CA LEU A 61 0.91 -31.74 -4.91
C LEU A 61 1.44 -31.37 -3.53
N ALA A 62 2.71 -30.99 -3.42
CA ALA A 62 3.30 -30.57 -2.15
C ALA A 62 2.58 -29.36 -1.55
N ILE A 63 2.28 -28.34 -2.37
CA ILE A 63 1.52 -27.16 -1.95
C ILE A 63 0.15 -27.58 -1.40
N ASN A 64 -0.63 -28.34 -2.16
CA ASN A 64 -1.98 -28.73 -1.74
C ASN A 64 -1.96 -29.48 -0.40
N LYS A 65 -1.05 -30.46 -0.25
CA LYS A 65 -0.91 -31.21 1.01
C LYS A 65 -0.48 -30.32 2.18
N MET A 66 0.36 -29.30 1.94
CA MET A 66 0.72 -28.34 2.99
C MET A 66 -0.47 -27.44 3.35
N SER A 67 -1.24 -26.99 2.37
CA SER A 67 -2.45 -26.17 2.60
C SER A 67 -3.54 -26.94 3.37
N ASP A 68 -3.61 -28.27 3.24
CA ASP A 68 -4.56 -29.09 4.00
C ASP A 68 -4.16 -29.21 5.50
N VAL A 69 -2.86 -29.11 5.79
CA VAL A 69 -2.32 -29.29 7.14
C VAL A 69 -2.14 -27.96 7.86
N PHE A 70 -1.70 -26.94 7.13
CA PHE A 70 -1.45 -25.61 7.63
C PHE A 70 -2.49 -24.66 7.07
N LYS A 71 -3.03 -23.77 7.92
CA LYS A 71 -3.84 -22.65 7.45
C LYS A 71 -2.93 -21.67 6.69
N MET A 72 -2.74 -21.92 5.39
CA MET A 72 -1.93 -21.09 4.50
C MET A 72 -2.81 -20.02 3.85
N ASP A 73 -2.43 -18.75 3.98
CA ASP A 73 -3.17 -17.64 3.36
C ASP A 73 -2.86 -17.45 1.86
N GLY A 74 -1.75 -18.03 1.38
CA GLY A 74 -1.37 -18.04 -0.03
C GLY A 74 0.11 -18.28 -0.26
N LEU A 75 0.52 -18.33 -1.52
CA LEU A 75 1.91 -18.51 -1.94
C LEU A 75 2.55 -17.19 -2.37
N GLU A 76 3.68 -16.88 -1.74
CA GLU A 76 4.62 -15.89 -2.28
C GLU A 76 5.58 -16.56 -3.26
N MET A 77 5.70 -16.01 -4.46
CA MET A 77 6.67 -16.47 -5.46
C MET A 77 7.64 -15.35 -5.82
N VAL A 78 8.93 -15.63 -5.62
CA VAL A 78 10.02 -14.68 -5.90
C VAL A 78 10.84 -15.18 -7.08
N PHE A 79 10.89 -14.37 -8.14
CA PHE A 79 11.79 -14.56 -9.27
C PHE A 79 12.96 -13.59 -9.13
N THR A 80 14.17 -14.11 -9.00
CA THR A 80 15.34 -13.29 -8.71
C THR A 80 16.58 -13.66 -9.50
N LYS A 81 17.40 -12.66 -9.84
CA LYS A 81 18.70 -12.73 -10.54
C LYS A 81 18.65 -13.21 -11.99
N VAL A 82 17.85 -14.22 -12.28
CA VAL A 82 17.69 -14.78 -13.62
C VAL A 82 16.26 -14.53 -14.08
N THR A 83 16.11 -13.79 -15.18
CA THR A 83 14.80 -13.53 -15.79
C THR A 83 14.19 -14.86 -16.24
N PRO A 84 13.00 -15.24 -15.75
CA PRO A 84 12.34 -16.46 -16.19
C PRO A 84 11.94 -16.37 -17.66
N SER A 85 11.93 -17.49 -18.38
CA SER A 85 11.40 -17.51 -19.74
C SER A 85 9.86 -17.52 -19.71
N LEU A 86 9.24 -16.89 -20.70
CA LEU A 86 7.78 -16.83 -20.77
C LEU A 86 7.16 -18.22 -20.93
N ILE A 87 7.80 -19.12 -21.68
CA ILE A 87 7.37 -20.51 -21.83
C ILE A 87 7.33 -21.18 -20.46
N ARG A 88 8.39 -21.03 -19.66
CA ARG A 88 8.45 -21.62 -18.32
C ARG A 88 7.38 -21.07 -17.39
N LEU A 89 7.08 -19.77 -17.45
CA LEU A 89 5.99 -19.18 -16.68
C LEU A 89 4.63 -19.74 -17.12
N LYS A 90 4.38 -19.83 -18.43
CA LYS A 90 3.14 -20.42 -18.95
C LYS A 90 2.98 -21.88 -18.48
N ASP A 91 4.05 -22.66 -18.48
CA ASP A 91 4.02 -24.05 -17.98
C ASP A 91 3.72 -24.13 -16.48
N ILE A 92 4.25 -23.19 -15.68
CA ILE A 92 3.98 -23.14 -14.23
C ILE A 92 2.51 -22.77 -13.98
N PHE A 93 2.04 -21.70 -14.62
CA PHE A 93 0.70 -21.15 -14.41
C PHE A 93 -0.39 -21.85 -15.22
N SER A 94 -0.06 -22.85 -16.05
CA SER A 94 -1.05 -23.78 -16.61
C SER A 94 -1.52 -24.81 -15.58
N ASN A 95 -0.87 -24.87 -14.41
CA ASN A 95 -1.31 -25.69 -13.29
C ASN A 95 -2.19 -24.85 -12.34
N ASP A 96 -3.37 -25.35 -12.02
CA ASP A 96 -4.38 -24.60 -11.26
C ASP A 96 -3.94 -24.22 -9.84
N THR A 97 -3.14 -25.07 -9.17
CA THR A 97 -2.58 -24.75 -7.85
C THR A 97 -1.72 -23.49 -7.91
N PHE A 98 -0.81 -23.39 -8.89
CA PHE A 98 0.02 -22.19 -9.04
C PHE A 98 -0.78 -20.97 -9.45
N LYS A 99 -1.82 -21.13 -10.28
CA LYS A 99 -2.65 -20.05 -10.78
C LYS A 99 -3.55 -19.43 -9.70
N SER A 100 -4.09 -20.26 -8.81
CA SER A 100 -5.09 -19.87 -7.81
C SER A 100 -4.50 -19.53 -6.45
N SER A 101 -3.49 -20.26 -6.00
CA SER A 101 -3.02 -20.18 -4.61
C SER A 101 -2.03 -19.04 -4.33
N TRP A 102 -1.53 -18.35 -5.35
CA TRP A 102 -0.57 -17.27 -5.13
C TRP A 102 -1.22 -16.00 -4.62
N ASN A 103 -0.60 -15.38 -3.62
CA ASN A 103 -1.00 -14.09 -3.07
C ASN A 103 0.00 -12.98 -3.41
N LYS A 104 1.28 -13.32 -3.67
CA LYS A 104 2.32 -12.33 -3.96
C LYS A 104 3.30 -12.80 -5.02
N ILE A 105 3.57 -11.95 -6.00
CA ILE A 105 4.67 -12.10 -6.96
C ILE A 105 5.70 -11.00 -6.73
N THR A 106 6.96 -11.41 -6.64
CA THR A 106 8.11 -10.49 -6.59
C THR A 106 9.07 -10.77 -7.74
N LEU A 107 9.37 -9.75 -8.53
CA LEU A 107 10.43 -9.73 -9.55
C LEU A 107 11.61 -8.90 -9.01
N HIS A 108 12.69 -9.55 -8.58
CA HIS A 108 13.79 -8.88 -7.87
C HIS A 108 15.14 -9.07 -8.57
N GLU A 109 15.78 -7.98 -8.99
CA GLU A 109 17.08 -8.02 -9.67
C GLU A 109 17.05 -8.88 -10.95
N ILE A 110 15.95 -8.84 -11.70
CA ILE A 110 15.85 -9.49 -13.01
C ILE A 110 16.12 -8.45 -14.11
N VAL A 111 16.59 -8.90 -15.26
CA VAL A 111 16.63 -8.06 -16.47
C VAL A 111 15.19 -7.84 -16.93
N PHE A 112 14.80 -6.58 -17.14
CA PHE A 112 13.46 -6.23 -17.59
C PHE A 112 13.09 -6.98 -18.87
N ASN A 113 11.89 -7.53 -18.90
CA ASN A 113 11.30 -8.12 -20.09
C ASN A 113 9.80 -7.83 -20.08
N SER A 114 9.35 -7.03 -21.05
CA SER A 114 7.94 -6.59 -21.12
C SER A 114 6.97 -7.77 -21.21
N LYS A 115 7.32 -8.86 -21.90
CA LYS A 115 6.44 -10.04 -22.00
C LYS A 115 6.26 -10.73 -20.64
N ILE A 116 7.29 -10.72 -19.80
CA ILE A 116 7.24 -11.30 -18.45
C ILE A 116 6.45 -10.41 -17.50
N VAL A 117 6.72 -9.10 -17.50
CA VAL A 117 6.00 -8.15 -16.65
C VAL A 117 4.52 -8.12 -17.04
N ASN A 118 4.19 -7.98 -18.33
CA ASN A 118 2.82 -7.97 -18.81
C ASN A 118 2.09 -9.28 -18.49
N PHE A 119 2.78 -10.42 -18.50
CA PHE A 119 2.18 -11.71 -18.12
C PHE A 119 1.64 -11.68 -16.68
N PHE A 120 2.40 -11.12 -15.74
CA PHE A 120 1.92 -10.97 -14.35
C PHE A 120 0.88 -9.86 -14.20
N LEU A 121 1.08 -8.71 -14.85
CA LEU A 121 0.10 -7.61 -14.79
C LEU A 121 -1.26 -8.00 -15.38
N ASN A 122 -1.30 -8.90 -16.35
CA ASN A 122 -2.55 -9.47 -16.89
C ASN A 122 -3.26 -10.43 -15.94
N MET A 123 -2.64 -10.79 -14.82
CA MET A 123 -3.25 -11.58 -13.74
C MET A 123 -3.63 -10.71 -12.53
N ALA A 124 -3.77 -9.40 -12.73
CA ALA A 124 -4.13 -8.47 -11.67
C ALA A 124 -5.43 -8.84 -10.96
N ASP A 125 -5.37 -8.79 -9.63
CA ASP A 125 -6.48 -9.07 -8.72
C ASP A 125 -6.25 -8.25 -7.44
N LEU A 126 -7.28 -7.56 -6.96
CA LEU A 126 -7.23 -6.69 -5.78
C LEU A 126 -6.99 -7.44 -4.46
N ARG A 127 -6.89 -8.77 -4.48
CA ARG A 127 -6.49 -9.60 -3.33
C ARG A 127 -5.02 -9.97 -3.34
N LYS A 128 -4.33 -9.72 -4.45
CA LYS A 128 -2.95 -10.17 -4.69
C LYS A 128 -1.97 -9.00 -4.69
N GLU A 129 -0.69 -9.32 -4.60
CA GLU A 129 0.40 -8.35 -4.49
C GLU A 129 1.39 -8.53 -5.64
N PHE A 130 1.85 -7.41 -6.18
CA PHE A 130 2.86 -7.39 -7.24
C PHE A 130 3.98 -6.42 -6.91
N HIS A 131 5.19 -6.96 -6.93
CA HIS A 131 6.40 -6.25 -6.55
C HIS A 131 7.45 -6.41 -7.66
N ILE A 132 8.09 -5.31 -8.05
CA ILE A 132 9.24 -5.31 -8.95
C ILE A 132 10.32 -4.37 -8.45
N PHE A 133 11.50 -4.92 -8.18
CA PHE A 133 12.62 -4.23 -7.53
C PHE A 133 13.95 -4.56 -8.21
N GLY A 134 14.94 -3.66 -8.08
CA GLY A 134 16.28 -3.88 -8.65
C GLY A 134 16.28 -4.08 -10.17
N CYS A 135 15.27 -3.55 -10.86
CA CYS A 135 15.05 -3.70 -12.28
C CYS A 135 14.82 -2.31 -12.89
N ASP A 136 15.59 -1.94 -13.92
CA ASP A 136 15.40 -0.69 -14.64
C ASP A 136 14.21 -0.83 -15.59
N MET A 137 13.16 -0.05 -15.32
CA MET A 137 11.92 -0.06 -16.11
C MET A 137 12.05 0.90 -17.30
N PRO A 138 11.57 0.54 -18.50
CA PRO A 138 11.50 1.47 -19.63
C PRO A 138 10.64 2.68 -19.29
N LEU A 139 11.10 3.88 -19.62
CA LEU A 139 10.41 5.14 -19.26
C LEU A 139 9.05 5.29 -19.94
N ASP A 140 8.89 4.68 -21.11
CA ASP A 140 7.67 4.65 -21.91
C ASP A 140 6.77 3.45 -21.59
N PHE A 141 7.12 2.64 -20.59
CA PHE A 141 6.30 1.49 -20.18
C PHE A 141 4.90 1.96 -19.77
N LYS A 142 3.87 1.27 -20.27
CA LYS A 142 2.47 1.48 -19.91
C LYS A 142 1.74 0.16 -19.85
N HIS A 143 0.88 0.03 -18.85
CA HIS A 143 -0.01 -1.12 -18.71
C HIS A 143 -1.27 -0.73 -17.94
N GLU A 144 -2.44 -1.09 -18.46
CA GLU A 144 -3.74 -0.74 -17.86
C GLU A 144 -3.97 -1.36 -16.47
N ASN A 145 -3.30 -2.47 -16.18
CA ASN A 145 -3.43 -3.22 -14.92
C ASN A 145 -2.30 -2.94 -13.92
N ALA A 146 -1.44 -1.95 -14.17
CA ALA A 146 -0.27 -1.70 -13.31
C ALA A 146 -0.62 -1.32 -11.86
N PHE A 147 -1.82 -0.79 -11.61
CA PHE A 147 -2.29 -0.43 -10.27
C PHE A 147 -3.59 -1.14 -9.91
N LYS A 148 -3.72 -2.41 -10.27
CA LYS A 148 -4.90 -3.25 -10.00
C LYS A 148 -4.62 -4.44 -9.07
N PHE A 149 -3.49 -4.40 -8.37
CA PHE A 149 -3.20 -5.29 -7.25
C PHE A 149 -3.58 -4.64 -5.93
N ARG A 150 -3.72 -5.45 -4.88
CA ARG A 150 -3.84 -4.97 -3.50
C ARG A 150 -2.64 -4.11 -3.11
N THR A 151 -1.45 -4.64 -3.37
CA THR A 151 -0.16 -3.97 -3.16
C THR A 151 0.58 -3.89 -4.49
N ASN A 152 1.04 -2.69 -4.83
CA ASN A 152 1.72 -2.39 -6.09
C ASN A 152 3.05 -1.70 -5.79
N ASP A 153 4.14 -2.46 -5.83
CA ASP A 153 5.46 -1.94 -5.48
C ASP A 153 6.39 -1.90 -6.70
N TYR A 154 6.75 -0.68 -7.08
CA TYR A 154 7.65 -0.40 -8.20
C TYR A 154 8.91 0.28 -7.69
N GLY A 155 10.02 -0.46 -7.62
CA GLY A 155 11.32 0.05 -7.23
C GLY A 155 11.83 1.13 -8.21
N ASP A 156 11.74 0.86 -9.51
CA ASP A 156 11.90 1.88 -10.54
C ASP A 156 10.53 2.30 -11.09
N ALA A 157 10.12 3.51 -10.76
CA ALA A 157 8.80 4.06 -11.09
C ALA A 157 8.92 5.32 -11.95
N ARG A 158 10.06 5.55 -12.63
CA ARG A 158 10.29 6.72 -13.51
C ARG A 158 9.33 6.77 -14.71
N TRP A 159 8.72 5.65 -15.06
CA TRP A 159 7.72 5.52 -16.11
C TRP A 159 6.30 5.92 -15.67
N VAL A 160 6.07 6.01 -14.36
CA VAL A 160 4.78 6.35 -13.77
C VAL A 160 4.56 7.85 -13.89
N THR A 161 3.43 8.23 -14.47
CA THR A 161 3.02 9.63 -14.63
C THR A 161 1.84 9.96 -13.72
N LEU A 162 1.56 11.25 -13.54
CA LEU A 162 0.33 11.69 -12.87
C LEU A 162 -0.93 11.08 -13.50
N SER A 163 -0.96 10.92 -14.83
CA SER A 163 -2.11 10.30 -15.54
C SER A 163 -2.34 8.85 -15.12
N ASP A 164 -1.28 8.11 -14.79
CA ASP A 164 -1.39 6.75 -14.31
C ASP A 164 -1.90 6.73 -12.86
N MET A 165 -1.37 7.63 -12.01
CA MET A 165 -1.74 7.71 -10.60
C MET A 165 -3.21 8.08 -10.38
N ILE A 166 -3.78 9.01 -11.16
CA ILE A 166 -5.18 9.43 -10.99
C ILE A 166 -6.20 8.32 -11.31
N LYS A 167 -5.77 7.21 -11.94
CA LYS A 167 -6.59 6.05 -12.27
C LYS A 167 -6.65 5.01 -11.14
N ILE A 168 -5.81 5.14 -10.11
CA ILE A 168 -5.77 4.21 -8.98
C ILE A 168 -7.11 4.21 -8.24
N ARG A 169 -7.69 3.02 -8.00
CA ARG A 169 -8.96 2.84 -7.28
C ARG A 169 -8.91 1.60 -6.40
N GLY A 170 -9.36 1.74 -5.15
CA GLY A 170 -9.60 0.63 -4.23
C GLY A 170 -8.39 -0.24 -3.90
N VAL A 171 -7.16 0.25 -4.06
CA VAL A 171 -5.95 -0.52 -3.72
C VAL A 171 -5.56 -0.31 -2.25
N GLU A 172 -4.83 -1.25 -1.67
CA GLU A 172 -4.37 -1.11 -0.30
C GLU A 172 -3.09 -0.27 -0.24
N ASN A 173 -2.05 -0.70 -0.97
CA ASN A 173 -0.72 -0.14 -0.86
C ASN A 173 -0.12 0.17 -2.24
N VAL A 174 0.55 1.31 -2.37
CA VAL A 174 1.32 1.68 -3.56
C VAL A 174 2.68 2.25 -3.17
N THR A 175 3.76 1.61 -3.62
CA THR A 175 5.12 2.14 -3.42
C THR A 175 5.75 2.51 -4.74
N LEU A 176 6.13 3.78 -4.88
CA LEU A 176 6.88 4.29 -6.02
C LEU A 176 8.30 4.67 -5.55
N GLY A 177 9.28 3.78 -5.78
CA GLY A 177 10.62 3.87 -5.19
C GLY A 177 11.55 4.90 -5.84
N ARG A 178 11.49 5.09 -7.16
CA ARG A 178 12.27 6.12 -7.87
C ARG A 178 11.39 6.73 -8.96
N THR A 179 11.03 8.00 -8.80
CA THR A 179 10.11 8.69 -9.73
C THR A 179 10.70 9.99 -10.26
N THR A 180 10.20 10.41 -11.42
CA THR A 180 10.43 11.75 -12.02
C THR A 180 9.32 12.74 -11.67
N LEU A 181 8.48 12.41 -10.67
CA LEU A 181 7.36 13.25 -10.26
C LEU A 181 7.87 14.52 -9.56
N THR A 182 7.38 15.66 -10.04
CA THR A 182 7.69 16.97 -9.46
C THR A 182 6.76 17.31 -8.30
N SER A 183 7.11 18.31 -7.49
CA SER A 183 6.23 18.90 -6.47
C SER A 183 4.84 19.21 -7.01
N ASN A 184 4.75 19.78 -8.22
CA ASN A 184 3.45 20.09 -8.85
C ASN A 184 2.65 18.83 -9.19
N ASN A 185 3.29 17.74 -9.60
CA ASN A 185 2.58 16.48 -9.84
C ASN A 185 2.01 15.92 -8.54
N VAL A 186 2.79 15.90 -7.46
CA VAL A 186 2.33 15.41 -6.15
C VAL A 186 1.19 16.27 -5.61
N ARG A 187 1.31 17.60 -5.65
CA ARG A 187 0.24 18.52 -5.22
C ARG A 187 -1.06 18.28 -6.00
N ARG A 188 -0.98 18.17 -7.33
CA ARG A 188 -2.15 17.86 -8.18
C ARG A 188 -2.75 16.48 -7.87
N PHE A 189 -1.92 15.50 -7.53
CA PHE A 189 -2.39 14.18 -7.14
C PHE A 189 -3.15 14.23 -5.81
N ILE A 190 -2.62 14.92 -4.79
CA ILE A 190 -3.30 15.10 -3.50
C ILE A 190 -4.62 15.85 -3.69
N TYR A 191 -4.61 16.95 -4.47
CA TYR A 191 -5.83 17.67 -4.82
C TYR A 191 -6.85 16.74 -5.51
N ARG A 192 -6.41 15.87 -6.41
CA ARG A 192 -7.29 14.89 -7.04
C ARG A 192 -7.85 13.90 -6.04
N TRP A 193 -7.05 13.41 -5.09
CA TRP A 193 -7.52 12.51 -4.03
C TRP A 193 -8.61 13.16 -3.19
N ILE A 194 -8.42 14.43 -2.78
CA ILE A 194 -9.37 15.20 -1.96
C ILE A 194 -10.73 15.30 -2.65
N ASN A 195 -10.73 15.52 -3.97
CA ASN A 195 -11.92 15.70 -4.78
C ASN A 195 -12.45 14.38 -5.40
N CYS A 196 -11.82 13.24 -5.13
CA CYS A 196 -12.25 11.96 -5.69
C CYS A 196 -13.47 11.42 -4.94
N GLN A 197 -14.45 10.92 -5.70
CA GLN A 197 -15.68 10.33 -5.13
C GLN A 197 -15.43 8.92 -4.56
N GLU A 198 -14.41 8.23 -5.06
CA GLU A 198 -14.08 6.86 -4.70
C GLU A 198 -12.77 6.81 -3.91
N ASP A 199 -12.62 5.80 -3.05
CA ASP A 199 -11.35 5.53 -2.38
C ASP A 199 -10.29 5.11 -3.41
N MET A 200 -9.14 5.81 -3.40
CA MET A 200 -8.05 5.54 -4.32
C MET A 200 -7.10 4.46 -3.77
N PHE A 201 -6.52 4.72 -2.60
CA PHE A 201 -5.57 3.84 -1.92
C PHE A 201 -5.71 3.98 -0.39
N LEU A 202 -5.24 3.00 0.40
CA LEU A 202 -5.12 3.14 1.86
C LEU A 202 -3.77 3.72 2.29
N TRP A 203 -2.70 3.34 1.60
CA TRP A 203 -1.37 3.88 1.83
C TRP A 203 -0.58 4.00 0.53
N MET A 204 0.17 5.09 0.40
CA MET A 204 1.02 5.34 -0.74
C MET A 204 2.32 6.01 -0.32
N GLN A 205 3.44 5.54 -0.84
CA GLN A 205 4.73 6.21 -0.74
C GLN A 205 5.23 6.60 -2.12
N ILE A 206 5.67 7.85 -2.23
CA ILE A 206 6.29 8.42 -3.42
C ILE A 206 7.69 8.86 -3.05
N ARG A 207 8.71 8.30 -3.69
CA ARG A 207 10.09 8.78 -3.61
C ARG A 207 10.48 9.40 -4.94
N ALA A 208 10.60 10.72 -4.92
CA ALA A 208 11.03 11.53 -6.06
C ALA A 208 12.56 11.58 -6.16
N MET A 209 13.07 11.88 -7.34
CA MET A 209 14.49 12.19 -7.52
C MET A 209 14.85 13.59 -7.01
N GLU A 210 13.87 14.48 -6.91
CA GLU A 210 14.02 15.86 -6.43
C GLU A 210 13.32 16.05 -5.08
N ILE A 211 13.67 17.14 -4.38
CA ILE A 211 12.98 17.54 -3.14
C ILE A 211 11.54 17.94 -3.48
N ILE A 212 10.59 17.43 -2.71
CA ILE A 212 9.17 17.74 -2.85
C ILE A 212 8.77 18.87 -1.90
N GLN A 213 8.13 19.89 -2.45
CA GLN A 213 7.62 21.05 -1.73
C GLN A 213 6.08 21.08 -1.74
N LEU A 214 5.48 20.82 -0.59
CA LEU A 214 4.02 20.82 -0.41
C LEU A 214 3.48 22.09 0.26
N GLU A 215 4.33 23.02 0.68
CA GLU A 215 3.90 24.21 1.43
C GLU A 215 2.82 25.04 0.72
N GLY A 216 2.95 25.25 -0.59
CA GLY A 216 1.92 25.94 -1.37
C GLY A 216 0.57 25.22 -1.42
N LEU A 217 0.53 23.89 -1.21
CA LEU A 217 -0.72 23.13 -1.09
C LEU A 217 -1.41 23.40 0.25
N PHE A 218 -0.64 23.40 1.35
CA PHE A 218 -1.20 23.59 2.69
C PHE A 218 -1.74 25.00 2.91
N ASN A 219 -1.25 25.99 2.16
CA ASN A 219 -1.81 27.34 2.18
C ASN A 219 -3.19 27.44 1.50
N GLU A 220 -3.56 26.46 0.67
CA GLU A 220 -4.83 26.43 -0.07
C GLU A 220 -5.88 25.49 0.58
N LEU A 221 -5.47 24.70 1.58
CA LEU A 221 -6.29 23.68 2.22
C LEU A 221 -6.51 24.00 3.69
N VAL A 222 -7.63 23.54 4.23
CA VAL A 222 -7.80 23.40 5.68
C VAL A 222 -7.00 22.18 6.11
N VAL A 223 -5.98 22.40 6.96
CA VAL A 223 -5.11 21.34 7.46
C VAL A 223 -4.95 21.40 8.97
N LEU A 224 -4.83 20.22 9.57
CA LEU A 224 -4.39 20.06 10.96
C LEU A 224 -2.96 19.52 10.95
N GLU A 225 -2.03 20.30 11.48
CA GLU A 225 -0.66 19.89 11.66
C GLU A 225 -0.52 19.02 12.91
N VAL A 226 0.26 17.95 12.80
CA VAL A 226 0.60 17.04 13.88
C VAL A 226 2.09 17.15 14.13
N ASN A 227 2.45 17.66 15.31
CA ASN A 227 3.85 17.72 15.70
C ASN A 227 4.31 16.35 16.21
N GLU A 228 5.16 15.68 15.44
CA GLU A 228 5.86 14.46 15.84
C GLU A 228 7.36 14.74 15.96
N ASN A 229 7.73 15.61 16.91
CA ASN A 229 9.10 16.07 17.14
C ASN A 229 9.74 16.77 15.91
N PRO A 230 10.02 18.08 15.98
CA PRO A 230 10.68 18.81 14.90
C PRO A 230 11.95 18.07 14.44
N PRO A 231 12.20 17.91 13.12
CA PRO A 231 11.55 18.61 12.01
C PRO A 231 10.44 17.82 11.31
N ASN A 232 9.90 16.75 11.92
CA ASN A 232 8.88 15.93 11.28
C ASN A 232 7.47 16.40 11.69
N SER A 233 6.75 17.01 10.75
CA SER A 233 5.33 17.37 10.90
C SER A 233 4.49 16.56 9.91
N GLY A 234 3.45 15.91 10.42
CA GLY A 234 2.41 15.30 9.61
C GLY A 234 1.24 16.27 9.42
N TYR A 235 0.46 16.11 8.36
CA TYR A 235 -0.70 16.96 8.08
C TYR A 235 -1.92 16.11 7.81
N PHE A 236 -3.04 16.46 8.43
CA PHE A 236 -4.34 15.91 8.09
C PHE A 236 -5.13 16.90 7.22
N THR A 237 -5.86 16.37 6.24
CA THR A 237 -6.85 17.10 5.44
C THR A 237 -8.08 16.22 5.23
N LEU A 238 -9.24 16.85 5.00
CA LEU A 238 -10.47 16.13 4.66
C LEU A 238 -10.64 15.95 3.16
N ALA A 239 -11.24 14.83 2.78
CA ALA A 239 -11.82 14.65 1.47
C ALA A 239 -13.13 15.44 1.37
N LYS A 240 -13.42 15.98 0.18
CA LYS A 240 -14.70 16.66 -0.09
C LYS A 240 -15.84 15.69 -0.40
N SER A 241 -15.52 14.46 -0.78
CA SER A 241 -16.55 13.45 -1.06
C SER A 241 -17.19 12.96 0.25
N ILE A 242 -18.51 13.01 0.29
CA ILE A 242 -19.32 12.46 1.39
C ILE A 242 -19.53 10.95 1.30
N SER A 243 -19.32 10.35 0.12
CA SER A 243 -19.70 8.96 -0.18
C SER A 243 -18.58 7.94 0.08
N ARG A 244 -17.33 8.40 0.21
CA ARG A 244 -16.18 7.52 0.42
C ARG A 244 -16.00 7.13 1.89
N ALA A 245 -15.46 5.94 2.13
CA ALA A 245 -15.25 5.43 3.48
C ALA A 245 -14.08 6.14 4.18
N HIS A 246 -13.01 6.45 3.44
CA HIS A 246 -11.82 7.09 3.98
C HIS A 246 -11.89 8.59 3.78
N LYS A 247 -12.31 9.32 4.81
CA LYS A 247 -12.55 10.76 4.74
C LYS A 247 -11.32 11.59 5.08
N LEU A 248 -10.32 11.03 5.75
CA LEU A 248 -9.10 11.71 6.16
C LEU A 248 -7.93 11.28 5.28
N LEU A 249 -7.06 12.23 4.95
CA LEU A 249 -5.74 11.97 4.40
C LEU A 249 -4.69 12.47 5.38
N PHE A 250 -3.87 11.55 5.87
CA PHE A 250 -2.61 11.88 6.51
C PHE A 250 -1.53 12.04 5.44
N ILE A 251 -0.76 13.12 5.54
CA ILE A 251 0.32 13.50 4.65
C ILE A 251 1.57 13.69 5.52
N ASP A 252 2.53 12.79 5.39
CA ASP A 252 3.88 12.97 5.92
C ASP A 252 4.82 13.17 4.74
N TYR A 253 5.74 14.12 4.85
CA TYR A 253 6.74 14.31 3.81
C TYR A 253 8.05 14.83 4.37
N LYS A 254 9.13 14.31 3.79
CA LYS A 254 10.49 14.68 4.16
C LYS A 254 11.41 14.60 2.96
N PHE A 255 12.04 15.72 2.64
CA PHE A 255 12.92 15.87 1.47
C PHE A 255 12.23 15.41 0.18
N ASN A 256 12.64 14.26 -0.36
CA ASN A 256 12.15 13.69 -1.60
C ASN A 256 11.14 12.54 -1.40
N VAL A 257 10.67 12.32 -0.17
CA VAL A 257 9.72 11.25 0.17
C VAL A 257 8.41 11.86 0.65
N VAL A 258 7.30 11.35 0.12
CA VAL A 258 5.94 11.67 0.55
C VAL A 258 5.23 10.37 0.88
N VAL A 259 4.63 10.31 2.06
CA VAL A 259 3.79 9.22 2.54
C VAL A 259 2.37 9.76 2.69
N LEU A 260 1.43 9.07 2.08
CA LEU A 260 0.01 9.39 2.08
C LEU A 260 -0.74 8.21 2.70
N SER A 261 -1.64 8.46 3.64
CA SER A 261 -2.45 7.41 4.23
C SER A 261 -3.91 7.86 4.37
N ALA A 262 -4.83 7.07 3.83
CA ALA A 262 -6.26 7.33 3.85
C ALA A 262 -6.92 6.66 5.07
N TRP A 263 -7.62 7.43 5.88
CA TRP A 263 -8.16 7.00 7.17
C TRP A 263 -9.68 7.17 7.19
N LYS A 264 -10.38 6.26 7.88
CA LYS A 264 -11.81 6.46 8.17
C LYS A 264 -11.96 7.37 9.38
N PRO A 265 -13.12 8.02 9.57
CA PRO A 265 -13.38 8.96 10.67
C PRO A 265 -13.01 8.47 12.09
N TYR A 266 -13.18 7.18 12.37
CA TYR A 266 -13.04 6.61 13.71
C TYR A 266 -12.30 5.26 13.70
N ASP A 267 -11.60 4.96 12.62
CA ASP A 267 -10.84 3.72 12.44
C ASP A 267 -9.35 4.07 12.58
N ASN A 268 -8.91 4.22 13.83
CA ASN A 268 -7.52 4.54 14.18
C ASN A 268 -6.68 3.27 14.41
N ALA A 269 -7.24 2.09 14.09
CA ALA A 269 -6.69 0.81 14.50
C ALA A 269 -5.66 0.25 13.49
N ASP A 270 -4.63 -0.36 14.08
CA ASP A 270 -3.69 -1.37 13.56
C ASP A 270 -2.40 -0.99 12.81
N ARG A 271 -2.23 0.17 12.15
CA ARG A 271 -0.93 0.41 11.46
C ARG A 271 0.21 0.93 12.34
N TYR A 272 -0.09 1.48 13.52
CA TYR A 272 0.90 2.20 14.34
C TYR A 272 0.86 1.95 15.86
N GLY A 273 0.14 0.93 16.36
CA GLY A 273 0.10 0.62 17.81
C GLY A 273 -0.71 1.63 18.64
N ASN A 274 -0.30 1.90 19.90
CA ASN A 274 -0.93 2.77 20.94
C ASN A 274 -1.17 4.26 20.56
N ILE A 275 -1.22 4.56 19.28
CA ILE A 275 -1.46 5.87 18.68
C ILE A 275 -2.97 6.26 18.69
N GLU A 276 -3.84 5.35 19.13
CA GLU A 276 -5.30 5.53 19.16
C GLU A 276 -5.78 6.77 19.92
N GLU A 277 -5.15 7.15 21.03
CA GLU A 277 -5.64 8.25 21.87
C GLU A 277 -5.30 9.63 21.28
N LYS A 278 -4.09 9.81 20.72
CA LYS A 278 -3.65 11.09 20.13
C LYS A 278 -4.51 11.48 18.92
N PHE A 279 -4.91 10.50 18.10
CA PHE A 279 -5.66 10.77 16.87
C PHE A 279 -7.16 10.49 16.96
N LYS A 280 -7.68 10.16 18.15
CA LYS A 280 -9.11 9.84 18.35
C LYS A 280 -10.07 10.90 17.83
N ASN A 281 -9.70 12.17 18.00
CA ASN A 281 -10.58 13.31 17.69
C ASN A 281 -10.22 14.01 16.37
N VAL A 282 -9.25 13.51 15.60
CA VAL A 282 -8.77 14.19 14.38
C VAL A 282 -9.90 14.46 13.39
N TYR A 283 -10.79 13.49 13.17
CA TYR A 283 -11.91 13.68 12.25
C TYR A 283 -12.84 14.80 12.70
N GLU A 284 -13.22 14.81 14.00
CA GLU A 284 -14.08 15.84 14.56
C GLU A 284 -13.40 17.22 14.50
N ILE A 285 -12.12 17.31 14.84
CA ILE A 285 -11.34 18.55 14.74
C ILE A 285 -11.37 19.07 13.30
N MET A 286 -11.10 18.20 12.32
CA MET A 286 -11.09 18.59 10.92
C MET A 286 -12.46 19.06 10.42
N GLU A 287 -13.56 18.43 10.85
CA GLU A 287 -14.92 18.88 10.51
C GLU A 287 -15.21 20.27 11.10
N LEU A 288 -14.74 20.54 12.32
CA LEU A 288 -14.88 21.85 12.95
C LEU A 288 -14.06 22.92 12.23
N LEU A 289 -12.81 22.62 11.83
CA LEU A 289 -11.94 23.53 11.10
C LEU A 289 -12.50 23.87 9.70
N GLU A 290 -13.03 22.91 8.96
CA GLU A 290 -13.67 23.16 7.66
C GLU A 290 -14.93 24.04 7.81
N LYS A 291 -15.72 23.79 8.86
CA LYS A 291 -16.90 24.61 9.16
C LYS A 291 -16.52 26.03 9.56
N GLU A 292 -15.52 26.18 10.44
CA GLU A 292 -14.96 27.48 10.82
C GLU A 292 -14.50 28.24 9.59
N LYS A 293 -13.71 27.60 8.70
CA LYS A 293 -13.21 28.26 7.50
C LYS A 293 -14.32 28.71 6.55
N THR A 294 -15.37 27.90 6.43
CA THR A 294 -16.56 28.25 5.64
C THR A 294 -17.28 29.46 6.22
N LEU A 295 -17.46 29.50 7.55
CA LEU A 295 -18.10 30.63 8.24
C LEU A 295 -17.27 31.91 8.19
N GLU A 296 -15.94 31.83 8.30
CA GLU A 296 -15.03 32.98 8.11
C GLU A 296 -15.24 33.61 6.73
N LYS A 297 -15.29 32.77 5.69
CA LYS A 297 -15.51 33.24 4.32
C LYS A 297 -16.89 33.87 4.15
N GLU A 298 -17.95 33.25 4.67
CA GLU A 298 -19.30 33.81 4.63
C GLU A 298 -19.40 35.13 5.43
N PHE A 299 -18.67 35.26 6.54
CA PHE A 299 -18.56 36.47 7.33
C PHE A 299 -17.88 37.60 6.56
N GLU A 300 -16.78 37.32 5.86
CA GLU A 300 -16.06 38.30 5.03
C GLU A 300 -16.88 38.77 3.83
N GLU A 301 -17.67 37.88 3.21
CA GLU A 301 -18.45 38.18 2.01
C GLU A 301 -19.80 38.87 2.31
N THR A 302 -20.32 38.77 3.53
CA THR A 302 -21.64 39.31 3.87
C THR A 302 -21.60 40.77 4.32
N THR A 303 -22.56 41.58 3.86
CA THR A 303 -22.74 42.98 4.28
C THR A 303 -23.89 43.15 5.30
N ASP A 304 -24.61 42.09 5.63
CA ASP A 304 -25.71 42.10 6.59
C ASP A 304 -25.17 42.01 8.02
N VAL A 305 -25.28 43.10 8.77
CA VAL A 305 -24.78 43.23 10.14
C VAL A 305 -25.37 42.16 11.08
N THR A 306 -26.62 41.74 10.86
CA THR A 306 -27.25 40.70 11.69
C THR A 306 -26.59 39.35 11.44
N LYS A 307 -26.33 39.01 10.17
CA LYS A 307 -25.62 37.78 9.79
C LYS A 307 -24.16 37.80 10.23
N GLN A 308 -23.48 38.94 10.11
CA GLN A 308 -22.11 39.09 10.62
C GLN A 308 -22.05 38.77 12.12
N ARG A 309 -22.99 39.30 12.90
CA ARG A 309 -23.06 39.02 14.33
C ARG A 309 -23.34 37.54 14.62
N GLU A 310 -24.21 36.91 13.83
CA GLU A 310 -24.51 35.49 13.95
C GLU A 310 -23.27 34.62 13.66
N TYR A 311 -22.60 34.85 12.52
CA TYR A 311 -21.39 34.12 12.13
C TYR A 311 -20.27 34.31 13.14
N SER A 312 -20.03 35.54 13.61
CA SER A 312 -19.03 35.82 14.65
C SER A 312 -19.29 35.01 15.94
N ASN A 313 -20.55 34.93 16.37
CA ASN A 313 -20.92 34.11 17.53
C ASN A 313 -20.74 32.60 17.28
N GLN A 314 -20.96 32.12 16.05
CA GLN A 314 -20.75 30.72 15.69
C GLN A 314 -19.26 30.37 15.62
N ILE A 315 -18.43 31.22 15.02
CA ILE A 315 -16.98 31.07 14.94
C ILE A 315 -16.39 30.97 16.36
N GLN A 316 -16.72 31.90 17.26
CA GLN A 316 -16.23 31.84 18.65
C GLN A 316 -16.61 30.56 19.41
N LYS A 317 -17.77 29.97 19.09
CA LYS A 317 -18.18 28.68 19.67
C LYS A 317 -17.36 27.52 19.10
N LEU A 318 -17.07 27.55 17.80
CA LEU A 318 -16.23 26.54 17.15
C LEU A 318 -14.78 26.63 17.65
N GLU A 319 -14.20 27.82 17.70
CA GLU A 319 -12.86 28.07 18.25
C GLU A 319 -12.70 27.50 19.66
N ARG A 320 -13.69 27.74 20.54
CA ARG A 320 -13.68 27.18 21.89
C ARG A 320 -13.69 25.65 21.88
N LYS A 321 -14.55 25.05 21.06
CA LYS A 321 -14.65 23.59 20.94
C LYS A 321 -13.36 22.98 20.38
N ILE A 322 -12.77 23.60 19.36
CA ILE A 322 -11.49 23.21 18.77
C ILE A 322 -10.37 23.28 19.82
N HIS A 323 -10.35 24.33 20.63
CA HIS A 323 -9.40 24.48 21.73
C HIS A 323 -9.59 23.43 22.84
N GLU A 324 -10.84 23.13 23.21
CA GLU A 324 -11.18 22.06 24.17
C GLU A 324 -10.72 20.67 23.70
N LEU A 325 -10.61 20.47 22.38
CA LEU A 325 -10.05 19.25 21.76
C LEU A 325 -8.52 19.24 21.68
N GLY A 326 -7.85 20.25 22.25
CA GLY A 326 -6.39 20.31 22.38
C GLY A 326 -5.65 21.01 21.23
N VAL A 327 -6.38 21.64 20.31
CA VAL A 327 -5.77 22.34 19.17
C VAL A 327 -5.27 23.72 19.57
N VAL A 328 -4.09 24.07 19.06
CA VAL A 328 -3.49 25.40 19.18
C VAL A 328 -3.11 25.95 17.81
N TYR A 329 -3.17 27.27 17.65
CA TYR A 329 -2.72 27.92 16.42
C TYR A 329 -1.25 28.35 16.54
N ARG A 330 -0.39 27.86 15.63
CA ARG A 330 1.01 28.25 15.51
C ARG A 330 1.26 28.74 14.10
N ASP A 331 1.81 29.95 13.96
CA ASP A 331 2.05 30.59 12.66
C ASP A 331 0.82 30.58 11.72
N GLY A 332 -0.38 30.71 12.29
CA GLY A 332 -1.65 30.68 11.57
C GLY A 332 -2.18 29.28 11.21
N ARG A 333 -1.56 28.19 11.70
CA ARG A 333 -1.98 26.80 11.45
C ARG A 333 -2.49 26.10 12.71
N ALA A 334 -3.61 25.41 12.56
CA ALA A 334 -4.13 24.51 13.58
C ALA A 334 -3.16 23.34 13.80
N THR A 335 -2.81 23.08 15.05
CA THR A 335 -1.78 22.12 15.45
C THR A 335 -2.20 21.29 16.67
N ILE A 336 -1.88 20.00 16.69
CA ILE A 336 -2.06 19.08 17.84
C ILE A 336 -0.79 18.28 18.20
#